data_AF-A0A2D8RHM2-F1
#
_entry.id   AF-A0A2D8RHM2-F1
#
_cell.length_a   1.000
_cell.length_b   1.000
_cell.length_c   1.000
_cell.angle_alpha   90.00
_cell.angle_beta   90.00
_cell.angle_gamma   90.00
#
_symmetry.space_group_name_H-M   'P 1'
#
loop_
_entity.id
_entity.type
_entity.pdbx_description
1 polymer ?
#
loop_
_entity_poly.entity_id
_entity_poly.type
_entity_poly.pdbx_seq_one_letter_code
_entity_poly.pdbx_strand_id
1 'polypeptide(L)' 'MTFQQFESLSLYVLVGGLIIFMGFIVWDLAKKSKAGRFGTAILFIALFLGVAGFVVKTVLVELFEMGGG' A
#
# COMPACT_ATOMS: atom_id res chain seq x y z
N MET A 1 17.02 -18.30 12.49
CA MET A 1 15.78 -17.52 12.53
C MET A 1 15.14 -17.76 13.90
N THR A 2 15.16 -16.79 14.80
CA THR A 2 14.45 -16.87 16.09
C THR A 2 12.94 -16.79 15.84
N PHE A 3 12.10 -17.22 16.80
CA PHE A 3 10.65 -17.18 16.66
C PHE A 3 10.12 -15.76 16.32
N GLN A 4 10.74 -14.71 16.87
CA GLN A 4 10.39 -13.30 16.56
C GLN A 4 10.66 -12.90 15.11
N GLN A 5 11.76 -13.38 14.50
CA GLN A 5 12.03 -13.13 13.07
C GLN A 5 11.01 -13.83 12.17
N PHE A 6 10.59 -15.04 12.55
CA PHE A 6 9.57 -15.76 11.81
C PHE A 6 8.20 -15.07 11.90
N GLU A 7 7.82 -14.63 13.10
CA GLU A 7 6.57 -13.92 13.34
C GLU A 7 6.50 -12.60 12.56
N SER A 8 7.53 -11.75 12.68
CA SER A 8 7.61 -10.48 11.93
C SER A 8 7.62 -10.68 10.41
N LEU A 9 8.38 -11.66 9.91
CA LEU A 9 8.40 -11.97 8.48
C LEU A 9 7.02 -12.44 7.99
N SER A 10 6.35 -13.31 8.76
CA SER A 10 5.01 -13.81 8.41
C SER A 10 3.97 -12.70 8.38
N LEU A 11 4.04 -11.76 9.33
CA LEU A 11 3.18 -10.57 9.36
C LEU A 11 3.40 -9.69 8.13
N TYR A 12 4.65 -9.37 7.79
CA TYR A 12 4.94 -8.55 6.62
C TYR A 12 4.52 -9.22 5.31
N VAL A 13 4.75 -10.53 5.17
CA VAL A 13 4.39 -11.27 3.95
C VAL A 13 2.87 -11.34 3.79
N LEU A 14 2.15 -11.68 4.86
CA LEU A 14 0.70 -11.88 4.80
C LEU A 14 -0.06 -10.55 4.64
N VAL A 15 0.34 -9.52 5.40
CA VAL A 15 -0.22 -8.17 5.26
C VAL A 15 0.18 -7.54 3.93
N GLY A 16 1.43 -7.70 3.50
CA GLY A 16 1.90 -7.23 2.19
C GLY A 16 1.13 -7.88 1.03
N GLY A 17 0.88 -9.18 1.12
CA GLY A 17 0.05 -9.91 0.16
C GLY A 17 -1.40 -9.39 0.10
N LEU A 18 -2.01 -9.10 1.26
CA LEU A 18 -3.34 -8.49 1.35
C LEU A 18 -3.40 -7.10 0.70
N ILE A 19 -2.37 -6.26 0.91
CA ILE A 19 -2.29 -4.93 0.29
C ILE A 19 -2.21 -5.04 -1.24
N ILE A 20 -1.41 -5.99 -1.75
CA ILE A 20 -1.35 -6.26 -3.20
C ILE A 20 -2.70 -6.72 -3.73
N PHE A 21 -3.41 -7.58 -2.98
CA PHE A 21 -4.74 -8.04 -3.35
C PHE A 21 -5.77 -6.89 -3.41
N MET A 22 -5.70 -5.93 -2.47
CA MET A 22 -6.50 -4.69 -2.55
C MET A 22 -6.18 -3.88 -3.81
N GLY A 23 -4.90 -3.75 -4.18
CA GLY A 23 -4.50 -3.09 -5.43
C GLY A 23 -5.08 -3.79 -6.68
N PHE A 24 -5.09 -5.12 -6.68
CA PHE A 24 -5.68 -5.92 -7.74
C PHE A 24 -7.21 -5.73 -7.83
N ILE A 25 -7.91 -5.64 -6.70
CA ILE A 25 -9.36 -5.34 -6.66
C ILE A 25 -9.64 -3.97 -7.27
N VAL A 26 -8.86 -2.94 -6.96
CA VAL A 26 -9.03 -1.60 -7.53
C VAL A 26 -8.83 -1.63 -9.04
N TRP A 27 -7.87 -2.41 -9.53
CA TRP A 27 -7.66 -2.62 -10.96
C TRP A 27 -8.80 -3.38 -11.64
N ASP A 28 -9.32 -4.45 -11.03
CA ASP A 28 -10.49 -5.18 -11.55
C ASP A 28 -11.73 -4.28 -11.58
N LEU A 29 -11.96 -3.51 -10.51
CA LEU A 29 -13.08 -2.58 -10.40
C LEU A 29 -12.98 -1.46 -11.46
N ALA A 30 -11.78 -0.93 -11.70
CA ALA A 30 -11.52 0.02 -12.78
C ALA A 30 -11.93 -0.52 -14.15
N LYS A 31 -11.59 -1.78 -14.41
CA LYS A 31 -11.83 -2.44 -15.69
C LYS A 31 -13.30 -2.86 -15.86
N LYS A 32 -13.93 -3.41 -14.82
CA LYS A 32 -15.36 -3.78 -14.80
C LYS A 32 -16.30 -2.60 -14.83
N SER A 33 -15.95 -1.50 -14.16
CA SER A 33 -16.86 -0.35 -14.03
C SER A 33 -17.05 0.41 -15.35
N LYS A 34 -16.34 0.06 -16.43
CA LYS A 34 -16.25 0.90 -17.66
C LYS A 34 -16.06 2.36 -17.28
N ALA A 35 -15.24 2.59 -16.25
CA ALA A 35 -14.92 3.89 -15.73
C ALA A 35 -14.47 4.71 -16.94
N GLY A 36 -15.31 5.65 -17.39
CA GLY A 36 -14.98 6.51 -18.52
C GLY A 36 -13.71 7.29 -18.20
N ARG A 37 -13.27 8.15 -19.12
CA ARG A 37 -12.03 8.95 -18.98
C ARG A 37 -11.79 9.51 -17.56
N PHE A 38 -12.87 9.98 -16.91
CA PHE A 38 -12.87 10.44 -15.52
C PHE A 38 -12.61 9.36 -14.46
N GLY A 39 -13.26 8.20 -14.55
CA GLY A 39 -13.11 7.15 -13.56
C GLY A 39 -11.71 6.52 -13.60
N THR A 40 -11.15 6.29 -14.79
CA THR A 40 -9.74 5.87 -14.92
C THR A 40 -8.76 6.89 -14.35
N ALA A 41 -9.03 8.20 -14.49
CA ALA A 41 -8.20 9.25 -13.90
C ALA A 41 -8.26 9.24 -12.37
N ILE A 42 -9.46 9.13 -11.79
CA ILE A 42 -9.64 9.04 -10.32
C ILE A 42 -9.03 7.76 -9.76
N LEU A 43 -9.12 6.63 -10.47
CA LEU A 43 -8.49 5.37 -10.06
C LEU A 43 -6.96 5.45 -10.09
N PHE A 44 -6.39 6.10 -11.12
CA PHE A 44 -4.96 6.38 -11.16
C PHE A 44 -4.51 7.32 -10.04
N ILE A 45 -5.28 8.38 -9.77
CA ILE A 45 -4.99 9.30 -8.66
C ILE A 45 -5.12 8.58 -7.33
N ALA A 46 -6.20 7.84 -7.08
CA ALA A 46 -6.41 7.10 -5.83
C ALA A 46 -5.29 6.06 -5.59
N LEU A 47 -4.82 5.40 -6.64
CA LEU A 47 -3.69 4.47 -6.56
C LEU A 47 -2.38 5.22 -6.24
N PHE A 48 -2.10 6.32 -6.92
CA PHE A 48 -0.92 7.14 -6.66
C PHE A 48 -0.96 7.78 -5.27
N LEU A 49 -2.13 8.19 -4.81
CA LEU A 49 -2.37 8.83 -3.51
C LEU A 49 -2.28 7.81 -2.37
N GLY A 50 -2.71 6.56 -2.60
CA GLY A 50 -2.50 5.45 -1.68
C GLY A 50 -1.02 5.09 -1.52
N VAL A 51 -0.28 4.98 -2.62
CA VAL A 51 1.17 4.71 -2.61
C VAL A 51 1.93 5.90 -2.01
N ALA A 52 1.60 7.14 -2.41
CA ALA A 52 2.23 8.34 -1.88
C ALA A 52 1.97 8.50 -0.37
N GLY A 53 0.74 8.24 0.10
CA GLY A 53 0.41 8.26 1.53
C GLY A 53 1.20 7.21 2.33
N PHE A 54 1.37 6.01 1.77
CA PHE A 54 2.21 4.97 2.38
C PHE A 54 3.68 5.41 2.45
N VAL A 55 4.24 5.92 1.35
CA VAL A 55 5.64 6.40 1.29
C VAL A 55 5.87 7.55 2.27
N VAL A 56 4.99 8.57 2.29
CA VAL A 56 5.08 9.70 3.23
C VAL A 56 5.04 9.22 4.67
N LYS A 57 4.12 8.31 5.02
CA LYS A 57 4.06 7.73 6.36
C LYS A 57 5.35 6.99 6.74
N THR A 58 5.95 6.27 5.81
CA THR A 58 7.19 5.51 6.05
C THR A 58 8.37 6.46 6.28
N VAL A 59 8.53 7.45 5.42
CA VAL A 59 9.58 8.48 5.53
C VAL A 59 9.40 9.31 6.80
N LEU A 60 8.17 9.66 7.18
CA LEU A 60 7.90 10.38 8.42
C LEU A 60 8.28 9.56 9.64
N VAL A 61 7.91 8.27 9.71
CA VAL A 61 8.28 7.39 10.84
C VAL A 61 9.80 7.29 10.94
N GLU A 62 10.48 7.05 9.82
CA GLU A 62 11.95 6.93 9.80
C GLU A 62 12.64 8.24 10.19
N LEU A 63 12.09 9.40 9.77
CA LEU A 63 12.59 10.72 10.17
C LEU A 63 12.31 11.03 11.66
N PHE A 64 11.14 10.63 12.18
CA PHE A 64 10.82 10.76 13.61
C PHE A 64 11.68 9.83 14.47
N GLU A 65 11.95 8.60 14.02
CA GLU A 65 12.87 7.67 14.67
C GLU A 65 14.33 8.14 14.58
N MET A 66 14.75 8.79 13.48
CA MET A 66 16.08 9.41 13.37
C MET A 66 16.24 10.68 14.21
N GLY A 67 15.15 11.42 14.45
CA GLY A 67 15.16 12.67 15.23
C GLY A 67 14.92 12.50 16.73
N GLY A 68 14.34 11.36 17.15
CA GLY A 68 14.03 11.04 18.54
C GLY A 68 15.00 10.00 19.10
N GLY A 69 16.18 10.44 19.52
CA GLY A 69 17.01 9.74 20.50
C GLY A 69 16.57 10.03 21.93
#